data_AF-V4KWY9-F1
#
_entry.id   AF-V4KWY9-F1
#
_cell.length_a   1.000
_cell.length_b   1.000
_cell.length_c   1.000
_cell.angle_alpha   90.00
_cell.angle_beta   90.00
_cell.angle_gamma   90.00
#
_symmetry.space_group_name_H-M   'P 1'
#
loop_
_entity.id
_entity.type
_entity.pdbx_description
1 polymer ?
#
loop_
_entity_poly.entity_id
_entity_poly.type
_entity_poly.pdbx_seq_one_letter_code
_entity_poly.pdbx_strand_id
1 'polypeptide(L)' 'MAQPSKEPCKKEACDIQACLSKNNFLPQRCQRVIEMLQACCEKCNNESTHCGSVAALLKQIKK' A
#
# COMPACT_ATOMS: atom_id res chain seq x y z
N MET A 1 -21.39 2.55 -14.41
CA MET A 1 -20.58 1.34 -14.18
C MET A 1 -19.15 1.81 -14.03
N ALA A 2 -18.55 1.71 -12.84
CA ALA A 2 -17.17 2.12 -12.62
C ALA A 2 -16.30 1.28 -13.56
N GLN A 3 -15.60 1.94 -14.49
CA GLN A 3 -14.58 1.28 -15.29
C GLN A 3 -13.63 0.57 -14.31
N PRO A 4 -13.06 -0.59 -14.65
CA PRO A 4 -11.84 -1.04 -13.99
C PRO A 4 -10.73 -0.07 -14.43
N SER A 5 -10.80 1.17 -13.94
CA SER A 5 -9.70 2.10 -13.89
C SER A 5 -8.60 1.31 -13.23
N LYS A 6 -7.63 0.91 -14.05
CA LYS A 6 -6.47 0.11 -13.69
C LYS A 6 -6.01 0.62 -12.34
N GLU A 7 -6.20 -0.17 -11.29
CA GLU A 7 -5.65 0.15 -9.97
C GLU A 7 -4.28 -0.52 -9.95
N PRO A 8 -3.23 0.16 -10.46
CA PRO A 8 -1.94 -0.48 -10.70
C PRO A 8 -1.33 -1.01 -9.41
N CYS A 9 -1.73 -0.45 -8.26
CA CYS A 9 -1.19 -0.76 -6.95
C CYS A 9 -2.14 -1.57 -6.06
N LYS A 10 -3.24 -2.10 -6.62
CA LYS A 10 -4.20 -2.93 -5.87
C LYS A 10 -3.56 -4.18 -5.29
N LYS A 11 -2.65 -4.80 -6.03
CA LYS A 11 -1.95 -6.01 -5.57
C LYS A 11 -1.18 -5.72 -4.30
N GLU A 12 -0.37 -4.66 -4.30
CA GLU A 12 0.47 -4.26 -3.17
C GLU A 12 -0.39 -3.83 -1.97
N ALA A 13 -1.52 -3.15 -2.23
CA ALA A 13 -2.48 -2.79 -1.20
C ALA A 13 -3.11 -4.02 -0.52
N CYS A 14 -3.49 -5.04 -1.31
CA CYS A 14 -3.98 -6.30 -0.78
C CYS A 14 -2.88 -7.06 0.00
N ASP A 15 -1.64 -7.04 -0.48
CA ASP A 15 -0.51 -7.67 0.22
C ASP A 15 -0.22 -6.99 1.57
N ILE A 16 -0.39 -5.67 1.67
CA ILE A 16 -0.32 -4.94 2.94
C ILE A 16 -1.43 -5.40 3.89
N GLN A 17 -2.68 -5.48 3.43
CA GLN A 17 -3.79 -5.95 4.26
C GLN A 17 -3.54 -7.38 4.77
N ALA A 18 -3.10 -8.29 3.89
CA ALA A 18 -2.76 -9.66 4.25
C ALA A 18 -1.60 -9.71 5.26
N CYS A 19 -0.58 -8.88 5.08
CA CYS A 19 0.52 -8.78 6.02
C CYS A 19 0.06 -8.29 7.39
N LEU A 20 -0.75 -7.22 7.43
CA LEU A 20 -1.30 -6.66 8.67
C LEU A 20 -2.13 -7.71 9.41
N SER A 21 -3.05 -8.40 8.72
CA SER A 21 -3.86 -9.46 9.34
C SER A 21 -3.01 -10.59 9.94
N LYS A 22 -1.89 -10.95 9.30
CA LYS A 22 -0.96 -11.99 9.81
C LYS A 22 -0.05 -11.49 10.95
N ASN A 23 0.14 -10.18 11.08
CA ASN A 23 1.09 -9.57 12.01
C ASN A 23 0.41 -8.75 13.12
N ASN A 24 -0.82 -9.10 13.49
CA ASN A 24 -1.59 -8.38 14.52
C ASN A 24 -1.73 -6.88 14.22
N PHE A 25 -1.87 -6.54 12.94
CA PHE A 25 -2.00 -5.17 12.45
C PHE A 25 -0.80 -4.26 12.80
N LEU A 26 0.40 -4.83 12.97
CA LEU A 26 1.63 -4.08 13.20
C LEU A 26 2.30 -3.69 11.86
N PRO A 27 2.18 -2.42 11.42
CA PRO A 27 2.74 -1.97 10.13
C PRO A 27 4.27 -2.06 10.08
N GLN A 28 4.96 -1.95 11.23
CA GLN A 28 6.41 -2.13 11.35
C GLN A 28 6.88 -3.49 10.82
N ARG A 29 6.07 -4.55 10.97
CA ARG A 29 6.39 -5.89 10.42
C ARG A 29 6.09 -6.03 8.93
N CYS A 30 5.39 -5.06 8.35
CA CYS A 30 4.97 -5.02 6.96
C CYS A 30 5.73 -3.99 6.13
N GLN A 31 6.86 -3.49 6.63
CA GLN A 31 7.64 -2.42 5.99
C GLN A 31 7.92 -2.71 4.52
N ARG A 32 8.37 -3.94 4.20
CA ARG A 32 8.69 -4.34 2.82
C ARG A 32 7.52 -4.17 1.86
N VAL A 33 6.30 -4.62 2.23
CA VAL A 33 5.13 -4.51 1.36
C VAL A 33 4.61 -3.08 1.27
N ILE A 34 4.81 -2.28 2.33
CA ILE A 34 4.48 -0.85 2.34
C ILE A 34 5.41 -0.06 1.40
N GLU A 35 6.71 -0.38 1.39
CA GLU A 35 7.69 0.19 0.44
C GLU A 35 7.38 -0.23 -1.00
N MET A 36 6.88 -1.46 -1.22
CA MET A 36 6.42 -1.88 -2.55
C MET A 36 5.22 -1.07 -3.04
N LEU A 37 4.25 -0.78 -2.16
CA LEU A 37 3.13 0.08 -2.51
C LEU A 37 3.61 1.51 -2.83
N GLN A 38 4.55 2.05 -2.07
CA GLN A 38 5.18 3.35 -2.38
C GLN A 38 5.84 3.33 -3.76
N ALA A 39 6.66 2.33 -4.05
CA ALA A 39 7.33 2.20 -5.34
C ALA A 39 6.33 2.04 -6.50
N CYS A 40 5.21 1.34 -6.28
CA CYS A 40 4.14 1.26 -7.26
C CYS A 40 3.53 2.64 -7.53
N CYS A 41 3.23 3.40 -6.47
CA CYS A 41 2.66 4.73 -6.56
C CYS A 41 3.58 5.72 -7.30
N GLU A 42 4.89 5.64 -7.06
CA GLU A 42 5.87 6.43 -7.81
C GLU A 42 5.88 6.06 -9.30
N LYS A 43 5.80 4.76 -9.64
CA LYS A 43 5.77 4.29 -11.03
C LYS A 43 4.50 4.66 -11.78
N CYS A 44 3.37 4.76 -11.09
CA CYS A 44 2.08 5.11 -11.68
C CYS A 44 1.70 6.58 -11.47
N ASN A 45 2.64 7.47 -11.14
CA ASN A 45 2.38 8.90 -10.89
C ASN A 45 1.21 9.15 -9.91
N ASN A 46 1.05 8.29 -8.89
CA ASN A 46 -0.07 8.32 -7.93
C ASN A 46 -1.48 8.16 -8.53
N GLU A 47 -1.62 7.57 -9.71
CA GLU A 47 -2.92 7.32 -10.36
C GLU A 47 -3.76 6.20 -9.70
N SER A 48 -3.22 5.45 -8.72
CA SER A 48 -4.00 4.47 -7.95
C SER A 48 -4.65 5.11 -6.73
N THR A 49 -5.90 4.72 -6.43
CA THR A 49 -6.61 5.17 -5.22
C THR A 49 -5.91 4.73 -3.93
N HIS A 50 -5.16 3.62 -3.99
CA HIS A 50 -4.39 3.07 -2.88
C HIS A 50 -3.16 3.91 -2.50
N CYS A 51 -2.72 4.84 -3.35
CA CYS A 51 -1.55 5.67 -3.07
C CYS A 51 -1.77 6.66 -1.92
N GLY A 52 -3.02 7.06 -1.66
CA GLY A 52 -3.35 7.95 -0.54
C GLY A 52 -3.03 7.36 0.84
N SER A 53 -3.01 6.04 0.98
CA SER A 53 -2.76 5.37 2.27
C SER A 53 -1.26 5.14 2.55
N VAL A 54 -0.39 5.22 1.54
CA VAL A 54 1.06 4.99 1.68
C VAL A 54 1.72 5.91 2.70
N ALA A 55 1.44 7.21 2.62
CA ALA A 55 2.08 8.20 3.49
C ALA A 55 1.74 7.97 4.97
N ALA A 56 0.51 7.55 5.27
CA ALA A 56 0.09 7.23 6.63
C ALA A 56 0.79 5.96 7.15
N LEU A 57 0.88 4.92 6.32
CA LEU A 57 1.56 3.66 6.66
C LEU A 57 3.05 3.88 6.91
N LEU A 58 3.73 4.66 6.06
CA LEU A 58 5.15 4.99 6.24
C LEU A 58 5.42 5.77 7.53
N LYS A 59 4.53 6.70 7.91
CA LYS A 59 4.64 7.42 9.19
C LYS A 59 4.53 6.48 10.40
N GLN A 60 3.72 5.43 10.31
CA GLN A 60 3.57 4.46 11.40
C GLN A 60 4.78 3.54 11.56
N ILE A 61 5.55 3.31 10.50
CA ILE A 61 6.78 2.50 10.57
C ILE A 61 7.95 3.29 11.17
N LYS A 62 8.02 4.60 10.89
CA LYS A 62 9.11 5.48 11.36
C LYS A 62 8.96 5.99 12.80
N LYS A 63 7.90 5.59 13.49
CA LYS A 63 7.58 5.99 14.86
C LYS A 63 7.92 4.86 15.82
#